data_AF-A0A8I5ZL70-F1
#
_entry.id   AF-A0A8I5ZL70-F1
#
_cell.length_a   1.000
_cell.length_b   1.000
_cell.length_c   1.000
_cell.angle_alpha   90.00
_cell.angle_beta   90.00
_cell.angle_gamma   90.00
#
_symmetry.space_group_name_H-M   'P 1'
#
loop_
_entity.id
_entity.type
_entity.pdbx_description
1 polymer ?
#
loop_
_entity_poly.entity_id
_entity_poly.type
_entity_poly.pdbx_seq_one_letter_code
_entity_poly.pdbx_strand_id
1 'polypeptide(L)'
;MAVVTLIPTLARVLSKHSLLSPLLSVTSFRRFYRGDSPTDSQKDMIEIPLPPWQERTDESIETKRARLLYESRKRGMLENCILLSLFAKEYLHNMTEKQLNLYDRLINEPSNDWDIYYWATGIYAHHELPLGIIG
;
A
#
# COMPACT_ATOMS: atom_id res chain seq x y z
N MET A 1 -52.71 -45.16 -13.61
CA MET A 1 -52.74 -44.75 -15.03
C MET A 1 -51.51 -43.89 -15.29
N ALA A 2 -50.45 -44.50 -15.82
CA ALA A 2 -49.19 -43.83 -16.11
C ALA A 2 -49.30 -43.08 -17.44
N VAL A 3 -48.90 -41.81 -17.46
CA VAL A 3 -48.84 -40.99 -18.68
C VAL A 3 -47.36 -40.82 -19.03
N VAL A 4 -46.88 -41.64 -19.97
CA VAL A 4 -45.54 -41.52 -20.56
C VAL A 4 -45.73 -40.89 -21.94
N THR A 5 -45.34 -39.62 -22.08
CA THR A 5 -45.33 -38.92 -23.36
C THR A 5 -43.92 -38.92 -23.94
N LEU A 6 -43.75 -39.63 -25.06
CA LEU A 6 -42.66 -39.47 -26.04
C LEU A 6 -42.59 -38.03 -26.56
N ILE A 7 -41.40 -37.58 -26.98
CA ILE A 7 -41.11 -36.75 -28.19
C ILE A 7 -39.57 -36.47 -28.26
N PRO A 8 -38.99 -36.27 -29.47
CA PRO A 8 -37.78 -36.96 -29.92
C PRO A 8 -36.48 -36.14 -29.95
N THR A 9 -35.39 -36.86 -30.20
CA THR A 9 -34.01 -36.41 -30.44
C THR A 9 -33.89 -35.45 -31.62
N LEU A 10 -33.42 -34.23 -31.36
CA LEU A 10 -32.98 -33.28 -32.41
C LEU A 10 -31.47 -33.43 -32.63
N ALA A 11 -31.10 -34.11 -33.70
CA ALA A 11 -29.75 -34.06 -34.24
C ALA A 11 -29.47 -32.65 -34.77
N ARG A 12 -28.40 -31.99 -34.28
CA ARG A 12 -27.83 -30.82 -34.94
C ARG A 12 -26.52 -31.20 -35.64
N VAL A 13 -26.55 -30.93 -36.93
CA VAL A 13 -25.53 -31.18 -37.94
C VAL A 13 -24.31 -30.27 -37.74
N LEU A 14 -23.16 -30.83 -38.15
CA LEU A 14 -21.78 -30.35 -38.22
C LEU A 14 -21.54 -28.84 -38.33
N SER A 15 -20.46 -28.40 -37.67
CA SER A 15 -19.48 -27.53 -38.33
C SER A 15 -18.06 -27.78 -37.80
N LYS A 16 -17.21 -28.41 -38.62
CA LYS A 16 -15.78 -28.57 -38.38
C LYS A 16 -15.06 -27.39 -39.02
N HIS A 17 -14.72 -26.38 -38.21
CA HIS A 17 -13.83 -25.32 -38.65
C HIS A 17 -12.39 -25.74 -38.34
N SER A 18 -11.67 -26.15 -39.39
CA SER A 18 -10.24 -26.44 -39.37
C SER A 18 -9.45 -25.20 -38.94
N LEU A 19 -8.61 -25.38 -37.93
CA LEU A 19 -7.70 -24.37 -37.39
C LEU A 19 -6.58 -24.10 -38.40
N LEU A 20 -6.71 -23.03 -39.18
CA LEU A 20 -5.58 -22.43 -39.90
C LEU A 20 -4.99 -21.35 -39.01
N SER A 21 -3.93 -21.70 -38.29
CA SER A 21 -3.10 -20.77 -37.52
C SER A 21 -2.35 -19.84 -38.48
N PRO A 22 -2.52 -18.51 -38.40
CA PRO A 22 -1.59 -17.60 -39.06
C PRO A 22 -0.28 -17.62 -38.27
N LEU A 23 0.81 -18.00 -38.95
CA LEU A 23 2.18 -17.82 -38.45
C LEU A 23 2.46 -16.31 -38.39
N LEU A 24 2.08 -15.67 -37.28
CA LEU A 24 2.59 -14.35 -36.95
C LEU A 24 4.05 -14.54 -36.55
N SER A 25 4.95 -14.14 -37.44
CA SER A 25 6.36 -13.92 -37.15
C SER A 25 6.48 -12.99 -35.96
N VAL A 26 6.71 -13.58 -34.78
CA VAL A 26 7.03 -12.84 -33.56
C VAL A 26 8.45 -12.30 -33.75
N THR A 27 8.55 -11.12 -34.34
CA THR A 27 9.73 -10.29 -34.11
C THR A 27 9.69 -9.95 -32.62
N SER A 28 10.48 -10.69 -31.85
CA SER A 28 10.72 -10.37 -30.45
C SER A 28 11.40 -9.01 -30.41
N PHE A 29 10.62 -7.95 -30.25
CA PHE A 29 11.13 -6.67 -29.80
C PHE A 29 11.62 -6.86 -28.36
N ARG A 30 12.84 -7.41 -28.21
CA ARG A 30 13.60 -7.24 -26.97
C ARG A 30 13.99 -5.77 -26.91
N ARG A 31 13.08 -4.94 -26.40
CA ARG A 31 13.43 -3.62 -25.92
C ARG A 31 14.27 -3.82 -24.66
N PHE A 32 15.56 -4.04 -24.86
CA PHE A 32 16.54 -3.97 -23.78
C PHE A 32 16.54 -2.54 -23.27
N TYR A 33 15.98 -2.31 -22.07
CA TYR A 33 16.32 -1.13 -21.30
C TYR A 33 17.81 -1.24 -20.95
N ARG A 34 18.65 -0.55 -21.72
CA ARG A 34 20.03 -0.26 -21.33
C ARG A 34 19.91 0.77 -20.22
N GLY A 35 20.12 0.34 -18.97
CA GLY A 35 19.94 1.13 -17.76
C GLY A 35 20.97 2.26 -17.59
N ASP A 36 21.35 2.95 -18.66
CA ASP A 36 22.16 4.17 -18.60
C ASP A 36 21.22 5.36 -18.33
N SER A 37 20.51 5.30 -17.19
CA SER A 37 19.90 6.49 -16.61
C SER A 37 21.04 7.36 -16.08
N PRO A 38 21.15 8.64 -16.47
CA PRO A 38 22.00 9.59 -15.77
C PRO A 38 21.69 9.50 -14.27
N THR A 39 22.72 9.52 -13.43
CA THR A 39 22.53 9.67 -11.98
C THR A 39 21.64 10.86 -11.75
N ASP A 40 20.50 10.63 -11.11
CA ASP A 40 19.51 11.65 -10.76
C ASP A 40 20.21 12.71 -9.93
N SER A 41 20.68 13.76 -10.60
CA SER A 41 21.23 14.92 -9.93
C SER A 41 20.05 15.54 -9.20
N GLN A 42 19.98 15.38 -7.87
CA GLN A 42 18.93 15.86 -6.95
C GLN A 42 18.48 17.33 -7.12
N LYS A 43 19.06 18.05 -8.09
CA LYS A 43 18.78 19.40 -8.54
C LYS A 43 17.32 19.66 -8.93
N ASP A 44 16.54 18.62 -9.21
CA ASP A 44 15.11 18.73 -9.55
C ASP A 44 14.15 18.47 -8.37
N MET A 45 14.66 18.26 -7.15
CA MET A 45 13.81 18.17 -5.95
C MET A 45 13.28 19.56 -5.56
N ILE A 46 12.13 19.93 -6.13
CA ILE A 46 11.31 21.02 -5.62
C ILE A 46 10.59 20.48 -4.37
N GLU A 47 11.08 20.84 -3.19
CA GLU A 47 10.34 20.59 -1.94
C GLU A 47 9.10 21.47 -1.90
N ILE A 48 7.94 20.88 -2.18
CA ILE A 48 6.65 21.52 -1.99
C ILE A 48 6.37 21.49 -0.47
N PRO A 49 6.29 22.65 0.21
CA PRO A 49 6.03 22.65 1.65
C PRO A 49 4.62 22.11 1.91
N LEU A 50 4.55 20.99 2.61
CA LEU A 50 3.29 20.40 3.06
C LEU A 50 2.70 21.27 4.19
N PRO A 51 1.36 21.32 4.33
CA PRO A 51 0.75 22.00 5.45
C PRO A 51 1.20 21.34 6.76
N PRO A 52 1.44 22.14 7.83
CA PRO A 52 1.81 21.59 9.12
C PRO A 52 0.68 20.71 9.66
N TRP A 53 1.04 19.58 10.26
CA TRP A 53 0.08 18.73 10.95
C TRP A 53 -0.55 19.50 12.12
N GLN A 54 -1.86 19.38 12.29
CA GLN A 54 -2.61 20.02 13.36
C GLN A 54 -3.32 18.99 14.22
N GLU A 55 -3.12 19.07 15.53
CA GLU A 55 -3.76 18.20 16.51
C GLU A 55 -5.27 18.49 16.58
N ARG A 56 -6.07 17.42 16.56
CA ARG A 56 -7.52 17.49 16.73
C ARG A 56 -7.90 17.26 18.19
N THR A 57 -8.47 18.27 18.82
CA THR A 57 -8.85 18.26 20.25
C THR A 57 -10.36 18.28 20.48
N ASP A 58 -11.16 18.43 19.42
CA ASP A 58 -12.61 18.62 19.46
C ASP A 58 -13.43 17.32 19.31
N GLU A 59 -12.77 16.18 19.13
CA GLU A 59 -13.42 14.88 18.93
C GLU A 59 -13.52 14.04 20.23
N SER A 60 -14.55 13.19 20.31
CA SER A 60 -14.68 12.23 21.41
C SER A 60 -13.58 11.15 21.35
N ILE A 61 -13.26 10.52 22.50
CA ILE A 61 -12.24 9.46 22.58
C ILE A 61 -12.57 8.28 21.65
N GLU A 62 -13.85 7.92 21.53
CA GLU A 62 -14.29 6.82 20.65
C GLU A 62 -14.12 7.19 19.18
N THR A 63 -14.47 8.43 18.81
CA THR A 63 -14.26 8.96 17.46
C THR A 63 -12.77 8.99 17.10
N LYS A 64 -11.93 9.46 18.02
CA LYS A 64 -10.46 9.47 17.88
C LYS A 64 -9.91 8.06 17.64
N ARG A 65 -10.34 7.08 18.42
CA ARG A 65 -9.93 5.67 18.24
C ARG A 65 -10.34 5.13 16.87
N ALA A 66 -11.57 5.39 16.44
CA ALA A 66 -12.06 4.92 15.14
C ALA A 66 -11.28 5.56 13.98
N ARG A 67 -10.99 6.87 14.07
CA ARG A 67 -10.17 7.60 13.11
C ARG A 67 -8.74 7.06 13.05
N LEU A 68 -8.07 6.93 14.20
CA LEU A 68 -6.70 6.41 14.28
C LEU A 68 -6.59 4.97 13.76
N LEU A 69 -7.61 4.14 14.01
CA LEU A 69 -7.67 2.79 13.45
C LEU A 69 -7.75 2.82 11.92
N TYR A 70 -8.54 3.74 11.36
CA TYR A 70 -8.66 3.91 9.91
C TYR A 70 -7.35 4.40 9.30
N GLU A 71 -6.73 5.43 9.87
CA GLU A 71 -5.44 6.00 9.43
C GLU A 71 -4.29 5.00 9.52
N SER A 72 -4.32 4.10 10.51
CA SER A 72 -3.35 3.01 10.64
C SER A 72 -3.45 2.01 9.48
N ARG A 73 -4.65 1.83 8.90
CA ARG A 73 -4.91 0.87 7.81
C ARG A 73 -4.76 1.48 6.42
N LYS A 74 -4.74 2.80 6.29
CA LYS A 74 -4.72 3.53 5.01
C LYS A 74 -3.35 4.13 4.74
N ARG A 75 -2.33 3.27 4.68
CA ARG A 75 -0.93 3.64 4.41
C ARG A 75 -0.56 3.37 2.96
N GLY A 76 0.45 4.06 2.45
CA GLY A 76 0.94 3.89 1.08
C GLY A 76 1.67 2.56 0.83
N MET A 77 2.17 1.92 1.89
CA MET A 77 2.88 0.63 1.84
C MET A 77 2.17 -0.47 2.64
N LEU A 78 2.35 -1.73 2.22
CA LEU A 78 1.71 -2.88 2.88
C LEU A 78 2.36 -3.23 4.22
N GLU A 79 3.67 -3.02 4.33
CA GLU A 79 4.48 -3.31 5.51
C GLU A 79 3.94 -2.53 6.73
N ASN A 80 3.79 -1.20 6.58
CA ASN A 80 3.19 -0.36 7.59
C ASN A 80 1.70 -0.66 7.81
N CYS A 81 0.94 -0.96 6.75
CA CYS A 81 -0.46 -1.36 6.92
C CYS A 81 -0.58 -2.55 7.86
N ILE A 82 0.24 -3.59 7.67
CA ILE A 82 0.19 -4.80 8.51
C ILE A 82 0.67 -4.47 9.92
N LEU A 83 1.83 -3.82 10.06
CA LEU A 83 2.41 -3.48 11.36
C LEU A 83 1.44 -2.63 12.21
N LEU A 84 0.99 -1.50 11.66
CA LEU A 84 0.17 -0.54 12.38
C LEU A 84 -1.26 -1.05 12.58
N SER A 85 -1.83 -1.80 11.63
CA SER A 85 -3.20 -2.32 11.81
C SER A 85 -3.31 -3.36 12.93
N LEU A 86 -2.29 -4.21 13.10
CA LEU A 86 -2.23 -5.18 14.19
C LEU A 86 -2.02 -4.46 15.52
N PHE A 87 -1.07 -3.53 15.59
CA PHE A 87 -0.83 -2.70 16.78
C PHE A 87 -2.08 -1.92 17.18
N ALA A 88 -2.69 -1.20 16.24
CA ALA A 88 -3.90 -0.42 16.46
C ALA A 88 -5.04 -1.28 17.01
N LYS A 89 -5.26 -2.48 16.45
CA LYS A 89 -6.30 -3.40 16.90
C LYS A 89 -6.11 -3.82 18.36
N GLU A 90 -4.87 -4.09 18.76
CA GLU A 90 -4.55 -4.61 20.09
C GLU A 90 -4.45 -3.51 21.15
N TYR A 91 -3.94 -2.33 20.83
CA TYR A 91 -3.61 -1.32 21.84
C TYR A 91 -4.57 -0.13 21.88
N LEU A 92 -5.24 0.27 20.78
CA LEU A 92 -6.08 1.49 20.78
C LEU A 92 -7.21 1.48 21.81
N HIS A 93 -7.78 0.30 22.11
CA HIS A 93 -8.90 0.19 23.04
C HIS A 93 -8.49 0.45 24.50
N ASN A 94 -7.23 0.16 24.84
CA ASN A 94 -6.68 0.32 26.20
C ASN A 94 -5.90 1.62 26.39
N MET A 95 -5.62 2.36 25.32
CA MET A 95 -4.89 3.63 25.40
C MET A 95 -5.73 4.73 26.04
N THR A 96 -5.05 5.51 26.88
CA THR A 96 -5.52 6.80 27.42
C THR A 96 -5.50 7.89 26.36
N GLU A 97 -6.22 8.98 26.56
CA GLU A 97 -6.25 10.11 25.62
C GLU A 97 -4.86 10.65 25.29
N LYS A 98 -3.98 10.78 26.29
CA LYS A 98 -2.58 11.22 26.07
C LYS A 98 -1.82 10.27 25.14
N GLN A 99 -2.01 8.95 25.31
CA GLN A 99 -1.38 7.95 24.46
C GLN A 99 -1.96 7.96 23.04
N LEU A 100 -3.27 8.20 22.89
CA LEU A 100 -3.90 8.36 21.58
C LEU A 100 -3.33 9.58 20.85
N ASN A 101 -3.10 10.71 21.53
CA ASN A 101 -2.51 11.89 20.91
C ASN A 101 -1.04 11.67 20.50
N LEU A 102 -0.27 10.95 21.32
CA LEU A 102 1.09 10.56 20.96
C LEU A 102 1.10 9.63 19.74
N TYR A 103 0.15 8.69 19.68
CA TYR A 103 0.01 7.79 18.54
C TYR A 103 -0.42 8.55 17.28
N ASP A 104 -1.38 9.47 17.39
CA ASP A 104 -1.83 10.35 16.29
C ASP A 104 -0.65 11.11 15.69
N ARG A 105 0.17 11.73 16.55
CA ARG A 105 1.39 12.41 16.13
C ARG A 105 2.36 11.46 15.44
N LEU A 106 2.68 10.33 16.07
CA LEU A 106 3.63 9.34 15.54
C LEU A 106 3.28 8.91 14.10
N ILE A 107 1.99 8.69 13.82
CA ILE A 107 1.57 8.15 12.53
C ILE A 107 1.26 9.24 11.49
N ASN A 108 0.90 10.46 11.87
CA ASN A 108 0.43 11.50 10.95
C ASN A 108 1.36 12.72 10.81
N GLU A 109 2.31 12.91 11.73
CA GLU A 109 3.35 13.94 11.61
C GLU A 109 4.36 13.66 10.47
N PRO A 110 4.89 12.44 10.28
CA PRO A 110 5.83 12.19 9.19
C PRO A 110 5.13 12.26 7.83
N SER A 111 5.77 12.96 6.89
CA SER A 111 5.28 13.05 5.52
C SER A 111 5.50 11.77 4.71
N ASN A 112 6.43 10.91 5.13
CA ASN A 112 6.81 9.69 4.44
C ASN A 112 6.60 8.46 5.34
N ASP A 113 5.83 7.48 4.84
CA ASP A 113 5.57 6.22 5.53
C ASP A 113 6.86 5.39 5.75
N TRP A 114 7.88 5.53 4.89
CA TRP A 114 9.16 4.84 5.10
C TRP A 114 9.83 5.20 6.42
N ASP A 115 9.62 6.43 6.91
CA ASP A 115 10.26 6.85 8.14
C ASP A 115 9.71 6.08 9.35
N ILE A 116 8.39 5.89 9.38
CA ILE A 116 7.72 5.07 10.39
C ILE A 116 8.26 3.63 10.36
N TYR A 117 8.43 3.06 9.18
CA TYR A 117 8.94 1.70 9.03
C TYR A 117 10.36 1.55 9.59
N TYR A 118 11.23 2.50 9.26
CA TYR A 118 12.62 2.49 9.71
C TYR A 118 12.77 2.79 11.22
N TRP A 119 11.91 3.63 11.79
CA TRP A 119 11.83 3.82 13.24
C TRP A 119 11.40 2.54 13.94
N ALA A 120 10.38 1.86 13.41
CA ALA A 120 9.88 0.61 13.98
C ALA A 120 10.90 -0.53 13.88
N THR A 121 11.70 -0.57 12.82
CA THR A 121 12.74 -1.59 12.60
C THR A 121 14.11 -1.21 13.19
N GLY A 122 14.27 0.02 13.69
CA GLY A 122 15.51 0.51 14.30
C GLY A 122 16.65 0.79 13.32
N ILE A 123 16.37 0.84 12.01
CA ILE A 123 17.41 0.98 10.97
C ILE A 123 18.04 2.39 10.98
N TYR A 124 17.27 3.43 11.32
CA TYR A 124 17.82 4.80 11.44
C TYR A 124 18.68 5.04 12.68
N ALA A 125 18.69 4.13 13.67
CA ALA A 125 19.58 4.26 14.82
C ALA A 125 21.07 4.18 14.44
N HIS A 126 21.39 3.75 13.21
CA HIS A 126 22.74 3.65 12.69
C HIS A 126 23.15 4.76 11.72
N HIS A 127 22.26 5.72 11.40
CA HIS A 127 22.53 6.76 10.40
C HIS A 127 22.55 8.18 10.97
N GLU A 128 23.01 8.34 12.22
CA GLU A 128 23.67 9.56 12.72
C GLU A 128 24.86 9.07 13.56
N LEU A 129 26.11 9.47 13.31
CA LEU A 129 26.58 10.85 13.19
C LEU A 129 27.63 11.00 12.06
N PRO A 130 27.60 12.06 11.24
CA PRO A 130 28.82 12.50 10.57
C PRO A 130 29.87 12.84 11.64
N LEU A 131 31.05 12.25 11.50
CA LEU A 131 32.24 12.51 12.30
C LEU A 131 32.56 14.02 12.30
N GLY A 132 32.09 14.78 13.30
CA GLY A 132 32.31 16.22 13.31
C GLY A 132 31.87 17.03 14.53
N ILE A 133 31.22 16.43 15.53
CA ILE A 133 30.89 17.14 16.79
C ILE A 133 31.39 16.33 17.99
N ILE A 134 32.71 16.18 18.07
CA ILE A 134 33.43 16.10 19.35
C ILE A 134 34.70 16.92 19.14
N GLY A 135 34.68 18.16 19.62
CA GLY A 135 35.78 19.11 19.65
C GLY A 135 35.54 20.09 20.77
#